data_AF-A0A2R4FQV7-F1
#
_entry.id   AF-A0A2R4FQV7-F1
#
_cell.length_a   1.000
_cell.length_b   1.000
_cell.length_c   1.000
_cell.angle_alpha   90.00
_cell.angle_beta   90.00
_cell.angle_gamma   90.00
#
_symmetry.space_group_name_H-M   'P 1'
#
loop_
_entity.id
_entity.type
_entity.pdbx_description
1 polymer ?
#
loop_
_entity_poly.entity_id
_entity_poly.type
_entity_poly.pdbx_seq_one_letter_code
_entity_poly.pdbx_strand_id
1 'polypeptide(L)' 'MAQRRLLWVGLVVALVGLTLNLGWFFGPPHVWLDDPGLVPMPEALPGWWMIATGVVLVLVLWSLRLRSRR' A
#
# COMPACT_ATOMS: atom_id res chain seq x y z
N MET A 1 4.90 -21.10 -11.53
CA MET A 1 4.00 -20.97 -10.35
C MET A 1 4.46 -19.93 -9.34
N ALA A 2 5.74 -19.88 -8.97
CA ALA A 2 6.27 -18.92 -7.98
C ALA A 2 5.98 -17.45 -8.31
N GLN A 3 6.20 -17.01 -9.56
CA GLN A 3 5.96 -15.60 -9.96
C GLN A 3 4.50 -15.15 -9.81
N ARG A 4 3.52 -16.02 -10.13
CA ARG A 4 2.10 -15.73 -9.93
C ARG A 4 1.77 -15.58 -8.45
N ARG A 5 2.38 -16.41 -7.58
CA ARG A 5 2.22 -16.29 -6.12
C ARG A 5 2.80 -14.97 -5.61
N LEU A 6 3.97 -14.55 -6.09
CA LEU A 6 4.59 -13.29 -5.69
C LEU A 6 3.78 -12.05 -6.11
N LEU A 7 3.11 -12.10 -7.28
CA LEU A 7 2.17 -11.03 -7.67
C LEU A 7 0.98 -10.92 -6.70
N TRP A 8 0.42 -12.07 -6.27
CA TRP A 8 -0.63 -12.09 -5.25
C TRP A 8 -0.14 -11.57 -3.89
N VAL A 9 1.09 -11.92 -3.49
CA VAL A 9 1.70 -11.38 -2.26
C VAL A 9 1.79 -9.85 -2.34
N GLY A 10 2.32 -9.31 -3.44
CA GLY A 10 2.41 -7.85 -3.61
C GLY A 10 1.05 -7.17 -3.59
N LEU A 11 0.04 -7.78 -4.23
CA LEU A 11 -1.33 -7.28 -4.19
C LEU A 11 -1.91 -7.29 -2.77
N VAL A 12 -1.76 -8.39 -2.03
CA VAL A 12 -2.27 -8.52 -0.65
C VAL A 12 -1.57 -7.49 0.24
N VAL A 13 -0.25 -7.33 0.13
CA VAL A 13 0.50 -6.33 0.91
C VAL A 13 -0.02 -4.91 0.62
N ALA A 14 -0.28 -4.59 -0.64
CA ALA A 14 -0.85 -3.28 -1.00
C ALA A 14 -2.25 -3.08 -0.41
N LEU A 15 -3.10 -4.11 -0.43
CA LEU A 15 -4.44 -4.06 0.16
C LEU A 15 -4.41 -3.93 1.69
N VAL A 16 -3.48 -4.62 2.37
CA VAL A 16 -3.28 -4.44 3.82
C VAL A 16 -2.86 -2.99 4.11
N GLY A 17 -1.92 -2.44 3.35
CA GLY A 17 -1.54 -1.04 3.48
C GLY A 17 -2.70 -0.06 3.26
N LEU A 18 -3.59 -0.37 2.31
CA LEU A 18 -4.82 0.40 2.08
C LEU A 18 -5.76 0.35 3.29
N THR A 19 -5.95 -0.83 3.89
CA THR A 19 -6.80 -0.96 5.09
C THR A 19 -6.29 -0.14 6.28
N LEU A 20 -4.97 -0.06 6.46
CA LEU A 20 -4.35 0.78 7.49
C LEU A 20 -4.49 2.28 7.22
N ASN A 21 -4.79 2.67 5.97
CA ASN A 21 -5.06 4.04 5.58
C ASN A 21 -6.56 4.38 5.52
N LEU A 22 -7.47 3.44 5.83
CA LEU A 22 -8.90 3.73 5.80
C LEU A 22 -9.31 4.82 6.80
N GLY A 23 -8.52 5.00 7.86
CA GLY A 23 -8.67 6.11 8.81
C GLY A 23 -8.76 7.50 8.14
N TRP A 24 -8.10 7.68 6.99
CA TRP A 24 -8.15 8.91 6.21
C TRP A 24 -9.56 9.21 5.66
N PHE A 25 -10.47 8.25 5.59
CA PHE A 25 -11.82 8.51 5.09
C PHE A 25 -12.80 8.98 6.17
N PHE A 26 -12.43 8.87 7.45
CA PHE A 26 -13.35 9.13 8.57
C PHE A 26 -13.20 10.53 9.18
N GLY A 27 -12.18 11.30 8.79
CA GLY A 27 -11.93 12.66 9.29
C GLY A 27 -11.78 13.67 8.15
N PRO A 28 -12.31 14.89 8.27
CA PRO A 28 -12.03 15.97 7.33
C PRO A 28 -10.52 16.30 7.31
N PRO A 29 -9.92 16.63 6.15
CA PRO A 29 -8.48 16.88 6.05
C PRO A 29 -7.95 18.01 6.96
N HIS A 30 -8.78 19.01 7.27
CA HIS A 30 -8.40 20.13 8.15
C HIS A 30 -8.16 19.67 9.58
N VAL A 31 -8.91 18.66 10.07
CA VAL A 31 -8.75 18.13 11.43
C VAL A 31 -7.35 17.51 11.64
N TRP A 32 -6.76 16.95 10.58
CA TRP A 32 -5.44 16.33 10.67
C TRP A 32 -4.29 17.34 10.63
N LEU A 33 -4.52 18.48 9.98
CA LEU A 33 -3.53 19.55 9.87
C LEU A 33 -3.55 20.44 11.12
N ASP A 34 -4.74 20.71 11.64
CA ASP A 34 -4.95 21.68 12.72
C ASP A 34 -4.79 21.03 14.10
N ASP A 35 -5.17 19.77 14.27
CA ASP A 35 -5.09 19.04 15.54
C ASP A 35 -4.53 17.61 15.36
N PRO A 36 -3.22 17.46 15.08
CA PRO A 36 -2.59 16.16 14.86
C PRO A 36 -2.68 15.22 16.08
N GLY A 37 -2.98 15.73 17.27
CA GLY A 37 -3.22 14.94 18.48
C GLY A 37 -4.61 14.30 18.57
N LEU A 38 -5.60 14.78 17.82
CA LEU A 38 -6.96 14.22 17.78
C LEU A 38 -7.09 13.04 16.81
N VAL A 39 -6.13 12.87 15.91
CA VAL A 39 -6.05 11.73 14.99
C VAL A 39 -4.64 11.14 15.05
N PRO A 40 -4.26 10.45 16.14
CA PRO A 40 -3.08 9.61 16.13
C PRO A 40 -3.46 8.39 15.28
N MET A 41 -3.19 8.43 13.98
CA MET A 41 -3.21 7.26 13.11
C MET A 41 -1.77 6.82 12.83
N PRO A 42 -0.99 6.38 13.85
CA PRO A 42 0.36 5.87 13.63
C PRO A 42 0.37 4.70 12.66
N GLU A 43 -0.75 3.99 12.48
CA GLU A 43 -0.95 2.92 11.50
C GLU A 43 -0.95 3.40 10.04
N ALA A 44 -1.23 4.68 9.77
CA ALA A 44 -1.19 5.21 8.41
C ALA A 44 0.23 5.23 7.85
N LEU A 45 1.23 5.55 8.68
CA LEU A 45 2.65 5.54 8.30
C LEU A 45 3.09 4.17 7.75
N PRO A 46 3.00 3.05 8.49
CA PRO A 46 3.30 1.73 7.96
C PRO A 46 2.33 1.33 6.84
N GLY A 47 1.09 1.82 6.85
CA GLY A 47 0.14 1.62 5.76
C GLY A 47 0.66 2.11 4.41
N TRP A 48 1.18 3.35 4.35
CA TRP A 48 1.78 3.90 3.13
C TRP A 48 3.00 3.11 2.66
N TRP A 49 3.86 2.68 3.59
CA TRP A 49 4.99 1.81 3.28
C TRP A 49 4.55 0.47 2.69
N MET A 50 3.51 -0.15 3.23
CA MET A 50 2.96 -1.39 2.68
C MET A 50 2.36 -1.19 1.27
N ILE A 51 1.63 -0.11 1.04
CA ILE A 51 1.12 0.23 -0.31
C ILE A 51 2.29 0.34 -1.29
N ALA A 52 3.29 1.17 -0.97
CA ALA A 52 4.44 1.39 -1.84
C ALA A 52 5.18 0.07 -2.13
N THR A 53 5.44 -0.73 -1.11
CA THR A 53 6.18 -2.00 -1.24
C THR A 53 5.39 -3.01 -2.09
N GLY A 54 4.09 -3.15 -1.85
CA GLY A 54 3.23 -4.05 -2.61
C GLY A 54 3.11 -3.64 -4.09
N VAL A 55 2.92 -2.36 -4.37
CA VAL A 55 2.85 -1.81 -5.73
C VAL A 55 4.18 -1.98 -6.47
N VAL A 56 5.31 -1.63 -5.83
CA VAL A 56 6.64 -1.80 -6.43
C VAL A 56 6.90 -3.26 -6.75
N LEU A 57 6.57 -4.18 -5.83
CA LEU A 57 6.73 -5.62 -6.06
C LEU A 57 5.91 -6.09 -7.27
N VAL A 58 4.66 -5.67 -7.38
CA VAL A 58 3.80 -5.99 -8.53
C VAL A 58 4.39 -5.45 -9.83
N LEU A 59 4.82 -4.18 -9.86
CA LEU A 59 5.39 -3.53 -11.04
C LEU A 59 6.69 -4.20 -11.50
N VAL A 60 7.59 -4.51 -10.58
CA VAL A 60 8.86 -5.20 -10.89
C VAL A 60 8.61 -6.60 -11.44
N LEU A 61 7.72 -7.38 -10.82
CA LEU A 61 7.41 -8.72 -11.30
C LEU A 61 6.70 -8.71 -12.65
N TRP A 62 5.89 -7.68 -12.89
CA TRP A 62 5.21 -7.49 -14.17
C TRP A 62 6.18 -7.09 -15.29
N SER A 63 7.12 -6.18 -15.02
CA SER A 63 8.13 -5.76 -16.01
C SER A 63 9.05 -6.91 -16.40
N LEU A 64 9.47 -7.73 -15.42
CA LEU A 64 10.24 -8.96 -15.66
C LEU A 64 9.45 -9.97 -16.50
N ARG A 65 8.14 -10.12 -16.25
CA ARG A 65 7.27 -10.97 -17.06
C ARG A 65 7.18 -10.51 -18.51
N LEU A 66 7.07 -9.19 -18.73
CA LEU A 66 7.00 -8.63 -20.07
C LEU A 66 8.31 -8.86 -20.85
N ARG A 67 9.45 -8.64 -20.19
CA ARG A 67 10.77 -8.85 -20.80
C ARG A 67 11.02 -10.31 -21.14
N SER A 68 10.59 -11.25 -20.29
CA SER A 68 10.72 -12.69 -20.55
C SER A 68 9.85 -13.21 -21.70
N ARG A 69 8.87 -12.43 -22.18
CA ARG A 69 7.98 -12.81 -23.30
C ARG A 69 8.41 -12.22 -24.65
N ARG A 70 9.41 -11.33 -24.66
CA ARG A 70 10.04 -10.78 -25.87
C ARG A 70 11.32 -11.56 -26.15
#